data_AF-A0A1X7P750-F1
#
_entry.id   AF-A0A1X7P750-F1
#
_cell.length_a   1.000
_cell.length_b   1.000
_cell.length_c   1.000
_cell.angle_alpha   90.00
_cell.angle_beta   90.00
_cell.angle_gamma   90.00
#
_symmetry.space_group_name_H-M   'P 1'
#
loop_
_entity.id
_entity.type
_entity.pdbx_description
1 polymer ?
#
loop_
_entity_poly.entity_id
_entity_poly.type
_entity_poly.pdbx_seq_one_letter_code
_entity_poly.pdbx_strand_id
1 'polypeptide(L)'
;MNQEFTIQQLADAAQLTRYQVEAWISRGHFKPENPVETGKARKFTYEDAIVLGAVAEFSRLGLSPAVVSMHTAQLRFRDGRGALFVISTVFRQISATEANPDIEGEIDITSGSIVPMAEIATIVADPQVRAFAVVNLKQLEHRVRASLGVA
;
A
#
# COMPACT_ATOMS: atom_id res chain seq x y z
N MET A 1 6.42 18.00 -8.22
CA MET A 1 6.67 19.06 -7.23
C MET A 1 7.86 18.62 -6.40
N ASN A 2 8.90 19.43 -6.26
CA ASN A 2 10.11 19.09 -5.48
C ASN A 2 10.01 19.55 -4.01
N GLN A 3 8.82 19.46 -3.42
CA GLN A 3 8.66 19.78 -2.00
C GLN A 3 9.05 18.56 -1.16
N GLU A 4 9.89 18.78 -0.15
CA GLU A 4 10.34 17.76 0.77
C GLU A 4 9.61 17.87 2.11
N PHE A 5 9.26 16.71 2.67
CA PHE A 5 8.54 16.59 3.93
C PHE A 5 9.40 15.89 4.99
N THR A 6 9.08 16.17 6.25
CA THR A 6 9.67 15.48 7.41
C THR A 6 8.92 14.19 7.71
N ILE A 7 9.53 13.30 8.51
CA ILE A 7 8.86 12.08 8.95
C ILE A 7 7.59 12.37 9.77
N GLN A 8 7.56 13.48 10.51
CA GLN A 8 6.38 13.86 11.29
C GLN A 8 5.22 14.22 10.36
N GLN A 9 5.48 15.03 9.33
CA GLN A 9 4.47 15.39 8.33
C GLN A 9 3.93 14.15 7.58
N LEU A 10 4.80 13.19 7.27
CA LEU A 10 4.37 11.91 6.68
C LEU A 10 3.50 11.10 7.63
N ALA A 11 3.91 11.00 8.89
CA ALA A 11 3.17 10.27 9.92
C ALA A 11 1.78 10.89 10.10
N ASP A 12 1.69 12.20 10.20
CA ASP A 12 0.42 12.93 10.32
C ASP A 12 -0.47 12.71 9.09
N ALA A 13 0.08 12.82 7.88
CA ALA A 13 -0.67 12.63 6.63
C ALA A 13 -1.19 11.18 6.44
N ALA A 14 -0.41 10.19 6.90
CA ALA A 14 -0.80 8.78 6.87
C ALA A 14 -1.64 8.35 8.09
N GLN A 15 -1.82 9.25 9.07
CA GLN A 15 -2.45 8.97 10.37
C GLN A 15 -1.77 7.81 11.11
N LEU A 16 -0.44 7.88 11.18
CA LEU A 16 0.43 6.93 11.86
C LEU A 16 1.21 7.65 12.94
N THR A 17 1.75 6.89 13.89
CA THR A 17 2.80 7.40 14.76
C THR A 17 4.13 7.41 14.01
N ARG A 18 5.01 8.36 14.35
CA ARG A 18 6.40 8.39 13.83
C ARG A 18 7.11 7.04 14.03
N TYR A 19 6.91 6.41 15.18
CA TYR A 19 7.48 5.09 15.48
C TYR A 19 7.03 4.02 14.48
N GLN A 20 5.74 3.96 14.11
CA GLN A 20 5.26 3.02 13.11
C GLN A 20 5.94 3.24 11.75
N VAL A 21 6.10 4.50 11.33
CA VAL A 21 6.78 4.84 10.08
C VAL A 21 8.23 4.37 10.11
N GLU A 22 8.99 4.69 11.17
CA GLU A 22 10.37 4.24 11.33
C GLU A 22 10.48 2.70 11.34
N ALA A 23 9.56 2.03 12.02
CA ALA A 23 9.54 0.58 12.10
C ALA A 23 9.21 -0.08 10.76
N TRP A 24 8.33 0.51 9.95
CA TRP A 24 8.02 0.02 8.59
C TRP A 24 9.18 0.27 7.61
N ILE A 25 9.90 1.37 7.75
CA ILE A 25 11.13 1.61 6.99
C ILE A 25 12.19 0.57 7.35
N SER A 26 12.42 0.36 8.65
CA SER A 26 13.43 -0.59 9.15
C SER A 26 13.16 -2.04 8.72
N ARG A 27 11.88 -2.45 8.67
CA ARG A 27 11.47 -3.79 8.21
C ARG A 27 11.34 -3.92 6.69
N GLY A 28 11.56 -2.83 5.95
CA GLY A 28 11.45 -2.81 4.49
C GLY A 28 10.02 -2.85 3.94
N HIS A 29 9.00 -2.66 4.79
CA HIS A 29 7.59 -2.58 4.39
C HIS A 29 7.26 -1.23 3.73
N PHE A 30 8.08 -0.22 3.99
CA PHE A 30 8.01 1.07 3.31
C PHE A 30 9.41 1.48 2.89
N LYS A 31 9.56 1.86 1.63
CA LYS A 31 10.86 2.25 1.05
C LYS A 31 10.74 3.69 0.54
N PRO A 32 11.19 4.67 1.33
CA PRO A 32 11.21 6.06 0.90
C PRO A 32 12.05 6.24 -0.35
N GLU A 33 11.61 7.11 -1.25
CA GLU A 33 12.26 7.38 -2.54
C GLU A 33 13.67 7.98 -2.35
N ASN A 34 13.78 8.95 -1.45
CA ASN A 34 15.06 9.58 -1.15
C ASN A 34 15.97 8.68 -0.28
N PRO A 35 17.27 8.58 -0.61
CA PRO A 35 18.22 7.85 0.22
C PRO A 35 18.42 8.54 1.57
N VAL A 36 18.98 7.78 2.53
CA VAL A 36 19.43 8.38 3.79
C VAL A 36 20.79 9.04 3.60
N GLU A 37 20.94 10.25 4.12
CA GLU A 37 22.22 10.95 4.20
C GLU A 37 22.74 10.92 5.65
N THR A 38 24.00 10.53 5.83
CA THR A 38 24.63 10.47 7.16
C THR A 38 24.60 11.83 7.85
N GLY A 39 24.13 11.85 9.10
CA GLY A 39 24.07 13.07 9.91
C GLY A 39 22.92 14.02 9.58
N LYS A 40 22.02 13.66 8.65
CA LYS A 40 20.85 14.46 8.30
C LYS A 40 19.55 13.70 8.54
N ALA A 41 18.50 14.45 8.90
CA ALA A 41 17.16 13.91 8.93
C ALA A 41 16.71 13.56 7.50
N ARG A 42 16.12 12.37 7.32
CA ARG A 42 15.58 11.94 6.03
C ARG A 42 14.48 12.91 5.56
N LYS A 43 14.49 13.19 4.27
CA LYS A 43 13.49 13.97 3.55
C LYS A 43 12.64 13.05 2.71
N PHE A 44 11.35 13.31 2.64
CA PHE A 44 10.38 12.45 1.98
C PHE A 44 9.64 13.21 0.88
N THR A 45 9.17 12.51 -0.14
CA THR A 45 8.43 13.10 -1.26
C THR A 45 6.92 13.11 -0.99
N TYR A 46 6.16 13.75 -1.88
CA TYR A 46 4.69 13.67 -1.83
C TYR A 46 4.23 12.24 -2.16
N GLU A 47 4.89 11.61 -3.13
CA GLU A 47 4.67 10.22 -3.54
C GLU A 47 4.90 9.25 -2.37
N ASP A 48 5.97 9.45 -1.58
CA ASP A 48 6.22 8.71 -0.34
C ASP A 48 5.01 8.75 0.62
N ALA A 49 4.37 9.93 0.76
CA ALA A 49 3.22 10.09 1.64
C ALA A 49 1.96 9.38 1.10
N ILE A 50 1.76 9.35 -0.22
CA ILE A 50 0.65 8.59 -0.81
C ILE A 50 0.86 7.08 -0.63
N VAL A 51 2.06 6.58 -0.93
CA VAL A 51 2.41 5.16 -0.74
C VAL A 51 2.21 4.76 0.72
N LEU A 52 2.78 5.52 1.65
CA LEU A 52 2.66 5.25 3.09
C LEU A 52 1.19 5.28 3.55
N GLY A 53 0.42 6.25 3.05
CA GLY A 53 -1.01 6.34 3.33
C GLY A 53 -1.79 5.14 2.82
N ALA A 54 -1.48 4.63 1.62
CA ALA A 54 -2.09 3.42 1.09
C ALA A 54 -1.75 2.18 1.95
N VAL A 55 -0.48 2.01 2.32
CA VAL A 55 -0.06 0.95 3.26
C VAL A 55 -0.83 1.04 4.58
N ALA A 56 -1.00 2.25 5.11
CA ALA A 56 -1.75 2.49 6.34
C ALA A 56 -3.24 2.09 6.24
N GLU A 57 -3.91 2.45 5.15
CA GLU A 57 -5.33 2.09 4.95
C GLU A 57 -5.52 0.58 4.85
N PHE A 58 -4.72 -0.12 4.04
CA PHE A 58 -4.83 -1.58 3.95
C PHE A 58 -4.46 -2.26 5.26
N SER A 59 -3.51 -1.70 6.02
CA SER A 59 -3.18 -2.22 7.35
C SER A 59 -4.36 -2.08 8.32
N ARG A 60 -5.13 -1.00 8.24
CA ARG A 60 -6.40 -0.84 8.99
C ARG A 60 -7.48 -1.84 8.56
N LEU A 61 -7.46 -2.28 7.30
CA LEU A 61 -8.33 -3.33 6.77
C LEU A 61 -7.84 -4.75 7.10
N GLY A 62 -6.77 -4.90 7.89
CA GLY A 62 -6.27 -6.18 8.38
C GLY A 62 -5.20 -6.83 7.51
N LEU A 63 -4.75 -6.20 6.42
CA LEU A 63 -3.64 -6.72 5.62
C LEU A 63 -2.31 -6.42 6.30
N SER A 64 -1.35 -7.36 6.24
CA SER A 64 -0.02 -7.10 6.78
C SER A 64 0.71 -6.05 5.93
N PRO A 65 1.46 -5.10 6.54
CA PRO A 65 2.25 -4.12 5.79
C PRO A 65 3.24 -4.77 4.80
N ALA A 66 3.72 -5.98 5.12
CA ALA A 66 4.57 -6.77 4.23
C ALA A 66 3.85 -7.11 2.92
N VAL A 67 2.63 -7.65 2.99
CA VAL A 67 1.81 -7.98 1.80
C VAL A 67 1.50 -6.72 1.00
N VAL A 68 1.07 -5.65 1.67
CA VAL A 68 0.70 -4.40 0.99
C VAL A 68 1.91 -3.76 0.30
N SER A 69 3.10 -3.86 0.91
CA SER A 69 4.35 -3.33 0.33
C SER A 69 4.69 -3.94 -1.03
N MET A 70 4.34 -5.21 -1.26
CA MET A 70 4.57 -5.90 -2.53
C MET A 70 3.77 -5.28 -3.67
N HIS A 71 2.56 -4.80 -3.37
CA HIS A 71 1.63 -4.24 -4.34
C HIS A 71 1.79 -2.73 -4.50
N THR A 72 2.22 -2.03 -3.46
CA THR A 72 2.40 -0.57 -3.48
C THR A 72 3.61 -0.11 -4.29
N ALA A 73 4.64 -0.96 -4.44
CA ALA A 73 5.82 -0.67 -5.27
C ALA A 73 5.49 -0.39 -6.76
N GLN A 74 4.32 -0.85 -7.21
CA GLN A 74 3.84 -0.68 -8.58
C GLN A 74 2.89 0.52 -8.74
N LEU A 75 2.54 1.22 -7.65
CA LEU A 75 1.65 2.37 -7.67
C LEU A 75 2.37 3.58 -8.28
N ARG A 76 2.44 3.64 -9.60
CA ARG A 76 2.67 4.89 -10.32
C ARG A 76 1.33 5.65 -10.35
N PHE A 77 1.09 6.50 -9.35
CA PHE A 77 -0.13 7.29 -9.13
C PHE A 77 -0.55 8.27 -10.26
N ARG A 78 -0.01 8.17 -11.49
CA ARG A 78 -0.07 9.28 -12.47
C ARG A 78 -0.80 9.05 -13.79
N ASP A 79 -1.40 7.90 -14.03
CA ASP A 79 -1.99 7.63 -15.35
C ASP A 79 -3.52 7.71 -15.42
N GLY A 80 -4.19 8.35 -14.45
CA GLY A 80 -5.65 8.51 -14.51
C GLY A 80 -6.44 7.19 -14.57
N ARG A 81 -5.81 6.07 -14.20
CA ARG A 81 -6.31 4.70 -14.42
C ARG A 81 -7.37 4.23 -13.42
N GLY A 82 -7.64 4.99 -12.37
CA GLY A 82 -8.64 4.59 -11.39
C GLY A 82 -8.55 5.36 -10.09
N ALA A 83 -9.67 5.39 -9.37
CA ALA A 83 -9.75 6.00 -8.05
C ALA A 83 -9.48 4.98 -6.93
N LEU A 84 -9.40 3.69 -7.26
CA LEU A 84 -9.40 2.62 -6.26
C LEU A 84 -8.21 1.72 -6.43
N PHE A 85 -7.54 1.43 -5.33
CA PHE A 85 -6.56 0.37 -5.25
C PHE A 85 -7.21 -0.84 -4.60
N VAL A 86 -7.14 -1.99 -5.26
CA VAL A 86 -7.72 -3.25 -4.80
C VAL A 86 -6.61 -4.24 -4.57
N ILE A 87 -6.63 -4.90 -3.41
CA ILE A 87 -5.84 -6.11 -3.16
C ILE A 87 -6.82 -7.26 -2.94
N SER A 88 -6.76 -8.27 -3.80
CA SER A 88 -7.58 -9.48 -3.70
C SER A 88 -6.73 -10.70 -3.35
N THR A 89 -7.35 -11.67 -2.69
CA THR A 89 -6.80 -13.01 -2.46
C THR A 89 -7.48 -14.01 -3.39
N VAL A 90 -6.71 -14.86 -4.06
CA VAL A 90 -7.23 -15.91 -4.95
C VAL A 90 -6.91 -17.31 -4.44
N PHE A 91 -7.73 -18.29 -4.84
CA PHE A 91 -7.50 -19.69 -4.49
C PHE A 91 -6.14 -20.18 -5.02
N ARG A 92 -5.36 -20.79 -4.11
CA ARG A 92 -4.22 -21.62 -4.51
C ARG A 92 -4.73 -23.02 -4.81
N GLN A 93 -4.67 -23.44 -6.08
CA GLN A 93 -4.89 -24.85 -6.42
C GLN A 93 -3.67 -25.65 -5.96
N ILE A 94 -3.84 -26.47 -4.91
CA ILE A 94 -2.82 -27.41 -4.45
C ILE A 94 -3.19 -28.78 -5.04
N SER A 95 -2.34 -29.33 -5.91
CA SER A 95 -2.48 -30.71 -6.37
C SER A 95 -1.97 -31.66 -5.29
N ALA A 96 -2.73 -32.71 -4.97
CA ALA A 96 -2.45 -33.65 -3.88
C ALA A 96 -1.10 -34.40 -4.01
N THR A 97 -0.45 -34.34 -5.17
CA THR A 97 0.83 -35.02 -5.43
C THR A 97 2.07 -34.27 -4.88
N GLU A 98 1.95 -32.99 -4.53
CA GLU A 98 3.03 -32.16 -3.95
C GLU A 98 2.67 -31.62 -2.56
N ALA A 99 1.86 -32.35 -1.80
CA ALA A 99 1.54 -31.97 -0.43
C ALA A 99 2.80 -32.15 0.44
N ASN A 100 3.60 -31.08 0.55
CA ASN A 100 4.43 -30.90 1.73
C ASN A 100 3.50 -30.31 2.82
N PRO A 101 3.09 -31.09 3.83
CA PRO A 101 2.16 -30.62 4.87
C PRO A 101 2.76 -29.54 5.77
N ASP A 102 4.06 -29.27 5.67
CA ASP A 102 4.80 -28.32 6.51
C ASP A 102 4.93 -26.91 5.90
N ILE A 103 4.08 -26.52 4.93
CA ILE A 103 3.99 -25.10 4.56
C ILE A 103 3.15 -24.38 5.62
N GLU A 104 3.75 -24.16 6.80
CA GLU A 104 3.31 -23.11 7.72
C GLU A 104 3.51 -21.76 7.02
N GLY A 105 2.41 -21.26 6.46
CA GLY A 105 2.39 -20.02 5.72
C GLY A 105 1.21 -20.04 4.78
N GLU A 106 0.09 -19.51 5.26
CA GLU A 106 -1.06 -19.17 4.42
C GLU A 106 -0.61 -18.06 3.45
N ILE A 107 0.13 -18.42 2.39
CA ILE A 107 0.40 -17.50 1.30
C ILE A 107 -0.80 -17.60 0.37
N ASP A 108 -1.91 -17.00 0.80
CA ASP A 108 -2.95 -16.58 -0.13
C ASP A 108 -2.24 -15.82 -1.27
N ILE A 109 -2.48 -16.24 -2.52
CA ILE A 109 -1.94 -15.53 -3.67
C ILE A 109 -2.67 -14.19 -3.71
N THR A 110 -1.94 -13.11 -3.46
CA THR A 110 -2.49 -11.76 -3.50
C THR A 110 -2.21 -11.10 -4.84
N SER A 111 -3.21 -10.41 -5.38
CA SER A 111 -3.09 -9.59 -6.58
C SER A 111 -3.48 -8.15 -6.25
N GLY A 112 -2.66 -7.19 -6.67
CA GLY A 112 -2.88 -5.77 -6.45
C GLY A 112 -3.08 -5.02 -7.77
N SER A 113 -4.14 -4.22 -7.88
CA SER A 113 -4.39 -3.41 -9.07
C SER A 113 -5.11 -2.10 -8.76
N ILE A 114 -4.77 -1.03 -9.51
CA ILE A 114 -5.55 0.21 -9.52
C ILE A 114 -6.63 0.06 -10.58
N VAL A 115 -7.89 0.22 -10.19
CA VAL A 115 -9.04 0.07 -11.08
C VAL A 115 -10.00 1.26 -10.99
N PRO A 116 -10.76 1.55 -12.07
CA PRO A 116 -11.93 2.42 -12.01
C PRO A 116 -13.01 1.85 -11.09
N MET A 117 -13.86 2.71 -10.53
CA MET A 117 -14.98 2.31 -9.67
C MET A 117 -15.90 1.27 -10.35
N ALA A 118 -16.12 1.41 -11.66
CA ALA A 118 -16.97 0.51 -12.44
C ALA A 118 -16.46 -0.94 -12.51
N GLU A 119 -15.14 -1.15 -12.35
CA GLU A 119 -14.52 -2.48 -12.48
C GLU A 119 -14.52 -3.28 -11.17
N ILE A 120 -14.87 -2.67 -10.02
CA ILE A 120 -14.99 -3.42 -8.75
C ILE A 120 -15.97 -4.58 -8.90
N ALA A 121 -17.13 -4.35 -9.51
CA ALA A 121 -18.17 -5.37 -9.64
C ALA A 121 -17.65 -6.61 -10.39
N THR A 122 -16.76 -6.41 -11.36
CA THR A 122 -16.11 -7.50 -12.11
C THR A 122 -15.15 -8.28 -11.22
N ILE A 123 -14.36 -7.61 -10.38
CA ILE A 123 -13.46 -8.28 -9.42
C ILE A 123 -14.25 -9.10 -8.40
N VAL A 124 -15.35 -8.56 -7.90
CA VAL A 124 -16.22 -9.24 -6.93
C VAL A 124 -16.94 -10.44 -7.55
N ALA A 125 -17.26 -10.36 -8.84
CA ALA A 125 -17.92 -11.45 -9.57
C ALA A 125 -16.97 -12.57 -9.98
N ASP A 126 -15.65 -12.40 -9.88
CA ASP A 126 -14.69 -13.44 -10.21
C ASP A 126 -14.76 -14.58 -9.18
N PRO A 127 -15.13 -15.81 -9.58
CA PRO A 127 -15.25 -16.94 -8.67
C PRO A 127 -13.91 -17.38 -8.06
N GLN A 128 -12.77 -16.92 -8.59
CA GLN A 128 -11.45 -17.18 -8.02
C GLN A 128 -11.11 -16.24 -6.86
N VAL A 129 -11.80 -15.10 -6.72
CA VAL A 129 -11.56 -14.13 -5.66
C VAL A 129 -12.27 -14.56 -4.38
N ARG A 130 -11.50 -14.82 -3.32
CA ARG A 130 -12.01 -15.23 -2.00
C ARG A 130 -12.34 -14.03 -1.11
N ALA A 131 -11.45 -13.04 -1.12
CA ALA A 131 -11.61 -11.80 -0.38
C ALA A 131 -10.92 -10.66 -1.14
N PHE A 132 -11.34 -9.44 -0.85
CA PHE A 132 -10.70 -8.24 -1.40
C PHE A 132 -10.80 -7.08 -0.41
N ALA A 133 -9.82 -6.19 -0.47
CA ALA A 133 -9.80 -4.91 0.23
C ALA A 133 -9.66 -3.80 -0.81
N VAL A 134 -10.30 -2.65 -0.54
CA VAL A 134 -10.32 -1.51 -1.46
C VAL A 134 -9.97 -0.23 -0.72
N VAL A 135 -9.07 0.56 -1.31
CA VAL A 135 -8.71 1.89 -0.83
C VAL A 135 -9.02 2.92 -1.92
N ASN A 136 -9.77 3.96 -1.57
CA ASN A 136 -10.02 5.08 -2.48
C ASN A 136 -8.80 6.01 -2.51
N LEU A 137 -7.97 5.84 -3.54
CA LEU A 137 -6.77 6.64 -3.78
C LEU A 137 -7.08 8.13 -3.98
N LYS A 138 -8.21 8.48 -4.62
CA LYS A 138 -8.58 9.89 -4.81
C LYS A 138 -8.84 10.58 -3.48
N GLN A 139 -9.57 9.92 -2.59
CA GLN A 139 -9.85 10.44 -1.26
C GLN A 139 -8.57 10.47 -0.40
N LEU A 140 -7.74 9.43 -0.50
CA LEU A 140 -6.43 9.37 0.14
C LEU A 140 -5.53 10.55 -0.29
N GLU A 141 -5.38 10.76 -1.60
CA GLU A 141 -4.59 11.86 -2.15
C GLU A 141 -5.09 13.22 -1.69
N HIS A 142 -6.41 13.43 -1.70
CA HIS A 142 -7.01 14.67 -1.22
C HIS A 142 -6.69 14.92 0.27
N ARG A 143 -6.81 13.89 1.11
CA ARG A 143 -6.45 13.97 2.53
C ARG A 143 -4.96 14.26 2.71
N VAL A 144 -4.09 13.57 1.99
CA VAL A 144 -2.63 13.78 2.11
C VAL A 144 -2.25 15.18 1.64
N ARG A 145 -2.81 15.69 0.53
CA ARG A 145 -2.59 17.08 0.09
C ARG A 145 -3.00 18.09 1.15
N ALA A 146 -4.20 17.92 1.70
CA ALA A 146 -4.72 18.80 2.75
C ALA A 146 -3.81 18.77 4.00
N SER A 147 -3.36 17.59 4.42
CA SER A 147 -2.48 17.45 5.59
C SER A 147 -1.08 18.03 5.36
N LEU A 148 -0.55 17.92 4.15
CA LEU A 148 0.79 18.42 3.81
C LEU A 148 0.79 19.91 3.39
N GLY A 149 -0.38 20.52 3.24
CA GLY A 149 -0.52 21.90 2.75
C GLY A 149 -0.07 22.09 1.30
N VAL A 150 -0.24 21.05 0.47
CA VAL A 150 0.13 21.06 -0.95
C VAL A 150 -1.08 21.48 -1.77
N ALA A 151 -0.96 22.58 -2.51
CA ALA A 151 -2.00 23.11 -3.41
C ALA A 151 -2.20 22.24 -4.66
#